data_AF-A0A955CHG3-F1
#
_entry.id   AF-A0A955CHG3-F1
#
_cell.length_a   1.000
_cell.length_b   1.000
_cell.length_c   1.000
_cell.angle_alpha   90.00
_cell.angle_beta   90.00
_cell.angle_gamma   90.00
#
_symmetry.space_group_name_H-M   'P 1'
#
loop_
_entity.id
_entity.type
_entity.pdbx_description
1 polymer ?
#
loop_
_entity_poly.entity_id
_entity_poly.type
_entity_poly.pdbx_seq_one_letter_code
_entity_poly.pdbx_strand_id
1 'polypeptide(L)'
;MSFDDRILARLESLANQDVDHEVATRAVASVRSQLTASDFPRQRLPSRAGLLQNQSLRRWAWGLATAAAAAALALSLWPQQRNAAQALAQVAEKASQTLCVRFEQVTALPGEPPQVTSCLATADGKCRLEEEGSYVTLIDVNRPAMAIIEYQTKRFQLIHGTPSPIPMDLYSYFRNMHKQSTEKQAVQSAGPRDVDGVSCTGYEVELTIEPYPPQRIRVWVDPATDLPVLIESGIADPAGEAFIESSMRHIRFDAEYDEEAFDFTPPDGFTVIETGVPRLQPARMDASQSPIVRLGEGLGEANFGDSLARVIELFGEPELRRDDDTVLQYPSRGFTLFLHPTRGFRSYLCTSQESIVVQSRTFTGKTAAGIGIGSTQQDLNAAFENATAGSTDAVFGTTIAYPASGVTFTLMGGRVVQFLASAPTVASHDSTATLQDIVDEWNALANLEACANQLQNVGSTLELGGVEGLTFSEAQFMALPPDQRAQLSTEVIDYIASVRTFFRALIAAGDEAFERGDDIASERYWQAALTLGKTLDQDGRMAILRQVGTALKRMANESLAKRPVLPAEPWAPAEAQPSSAQPVPRPSARESN
;
A
#
# COMPACT_ATOMS: atom_id res chain seq x y z
N MET A 1 38.89 -5.48 -41.87
CA MET A 1 38.95 -5.05 -40.46
C MET A 1 40.12 -5.74 -39.80
N SER A 2 41.00 -4.96 -39.17
CA SER A 2 42.04 -5.47 -38.27
C SER A 2 41.38 -6.20 -37.08
N PHE A 3 42.18 -6.93 -36.29
CA PHE A 3 41.69 -7.52 -35.05
C PHE A 3 41.20 -6.43 -34.07
N ASP A 4 41.91 -5.31 -34.01
CA ASP A 4 41.58 -4.16 -33.16
C ASP A 4 40.27 -3.49 -33.60
N ASP A 5 40.02 -3.39 -34.91
CA ASP A 5 38.75 -2.84 -35.44
C ASP A 5 37.55 -3.70 -35.02
N ARG A 6 37.71 -5.04 -34.96
CA ARG A 6 36.63 -5.95 -34.56
C ARG A 6 36.33 -5.88 -33.07
N ILE A 7 37.36 -5.68 -32.24
CA ILE A 7 37.21 -5.47 -30.80
C ILE A 7 36.50 -4.13 -30.54
N LEU A 8 36.94 -3.04 -31.19
CA LEU A 8 36.32 -1.73 -31.04
C LEU A 8 34.86 -1.72 -31.50
N ALA A 9 34.56 -2.32 -32.66
CA ALA A 9 33.18 -2.40 -33.15
C ALA A 9 32.26 -3.21 -32.20
N ARG A 10 32.80 -4.24 -31.53
CA ARG A 10 32.03 -5.02 -30.55
C ARG A 10 31.82 -4.26 -29.24
N LEU A 11 32.84 -3.53 -28.77
CA LEU A 11 32.75 -2.71 -27.56
C LEU A 11 31.80 -1.52 -27.76
N GLU A 12 31.80 -0.89 -28.93
CA GLU A 12 30.85 0.18 -29.28
C GLU A 12 29.42 -0.34 -29.38
N SER A 13 29.23 -1.54 -29.95
CA SER A 13 27.93 -2.21 -29.97
C SER A 13 27.40 -2.53 -28.56
N LEU A 14 28.27 -2.81 -27.60
CA LEU A 14 27.90 -3.08 -26.21
C LEU A 14 27.62 -1.77 -25.45
N ALA A 15 28.41 -0.72 -25.67
CA ALA A 15 28.20 0.60 -25.07
C ALA A 15 26.88 1.27 -25.52
N ASN A 16 26.39 0.94 -26.72
CA ASN A 16 25.09 1.39 -27.24
C ASN A 16 23.89 0.62 -26.67
N GLN A 17 24.12 -0.46 -25.91
CA GLN A 17 23.08 -1.30 -25.31
C GLN A 17 22.98 -1.12 -23.79
N ASP A 18 23.83 -0.27 -23.19
CA ASP A 18 23.94 -0.08 -21.75
C ASP A 18 23.06 1.09 -21.26
N VAL A 19 22.57 0.99 -20.02
CA VAL A 19 21.66 1.97 -19.39
C VAL A 19 22.41 3.24 -18.97
N ASP A 20 23.73 3.14 -18.75
CA ASP A 20 24.61 4.28 -18.47
C ASP A 20 25.61 4.51 -19.62
N HIS A 21 25.06 5.02 -20.73
CA HIS A 21 25.78 5.22 -22.00
C HIS A 21 27.05 6.08 -21.85
N GLU A 22 27.11 6.98 -20.88
CA GLU A 22 28.24 7.91 -20.70
C GLU A 22 29.48 7.20 -20.11
N VAL A 23 29.28 6.34 -19.12
CA VAL A 23 30.35 5.53 -18.50
C VAL A 23 30.91 4.53 -19.51
N ALA A 24 30.02 3.85 -20.25
CA ALA A 24 30.42 2.90 -21.29
C ALA A 24 31.19 3.59 -22.43
N THR A 25 30.75 4.78 -22.86
CA THR A 25 31.44 5.55 -23.91
C THR A 25 32.82 6.02 -23.44
N ARG A 26 32.98 6.44 -22.18
CA ARG A 26 34.29 6.78 -21.61
C ARG A 26 35.24 5.58 -21.56
N ALA A 27 34.74 4.39 -21.20
CA ALA A 27 35.55 3.17 -21.20
C ALA A 27 36.01 2.79 -22.61
N VAL A 28 35.13 2.86 -23.61
CA VAL A 28 35.48 2.62 -25.03
C VAL A 28 36.49 3.64 -25.54
N ALA A 29 36.33 4.92 -25.21
CA ALA A 29 37.28 5.96 -25.58
C ALA A 29 38.67 5.73 -24.95
N SER A 30 38.73 5.22 -23.71
CA SER A 30 39.98 4.85 -23.05
C SER A 30 40.67 3.64 -23.71
N VAL A 31 39.92 2.63 -24.12
CA VAL A 31 40.48 1.47 -24.84
C VAL A 31 40.98 1.89 -26.22
N ARG A 32 40.21 2.73 -26.93
CA ARG A 32 40.60 3.30 -28.22
C ARG A 32 41.88 4.11 -28.10
N SER A 33 42.00 4.97 -27.09
CA SER A 33 43.20 5.79 -26.87
C SER A 33 44.44 4.93 -26.60
N GLN A 34 44.31 3.84 -25.83
CA GLN A 34 45.40 2.89 -25.58
C GLN A 34 45.84 2.14 -26.83
N LEU A 35 44.90 1.71 -27.68
CA LEU A 35 45.21 1.04 -28.96
C LEU A 35 45.85 2.00 -29.97
N THR A 36 45.46 3.28 -29.98
CA THR A 36 46.07 4.29 -30.85
C THR A 36 47.39 4.84 -30.33
N ALA A 37 47.62 4.81 -29.01
CA ALA A 37 48.87 5.27 -28.38
C ALA A 37 50.00 4.24 -28.49
N SER A 38 49.70 2.99 -28.88
CA SER A 38 50.70 1.99 -29.23
C SER A 38 51.28 2.22 -30.64
N ASP A 39 51.97 3.34 -30.82
CA ASP A 39 52.98 3.48 -31.88
C ASP A 39 54.13 2.51 -31.57
N PHE A 40 54.06 1.29 -32.10
CA PHE A 40 55.24 0.42 -32.18
C PHE A 40 56.23 1.07 -33.16
N PRO A 41 57.40 1.55 -32.71
CA PRO A 41 58.39 2.03 -33.66
C PRO A 41 58.92 0.83 -34.44
N ARG A 42 58.71 0.82 -35.75
CA ARG A 42 59.45 -0.06 -36.69
C ARG A 42 60.92 0.36 -36.69
N GLN A 43 61.68 -0.07 -35.68
CA GLN A 43 63.12 0.09 -35.66
C GLN A 43 63.77 -0.88 -36.65
N ARG A 44 64.52 -0.30 -37.59
CA ARG A 44 65.47 -0.99 -38.46
C ARG A 44 66.49 -1.73 -37.59
N LEU A 45 66.73 -2.99 -37.93
CA LEU A 45 67.81 -3.83 -37.38
C LEU A 45 69.17 -3.11 -37.47
N PRO A 46 69.90 -2.89 -36.35
CA PRO A 46 71.34 -2.79 -36.38
C PRO A 46 71.96 -4.18 -36.22
N SER A 47 73.05 -4.37 -36.95
CA SER A 47 73.92 -5.53 -36.96
C SER A 47 74.50 -5.88 -35.59
N ARG A 48 74.75 -7.19 -35.42
CA ARG A 48 75.55 -7.88 -34.39
C ARG A 48 76.56 -7.01 -33.62
N ALA A 49 76.36 -6.90 -32.31
CA ALA A 49 77.34 -7.12 -31.23
C ALA A 49 76.93 -6.31 -29.98
N GLY A 50 76.78 -6.97 -28.82
CA GLY A 50 76.62 -6.28 -27.55
C GLY A 50 75.62 -6.96 -26.61
N LEU A 51 76.17 -7.70 -25.65
CA LEU A 51 75.48 -8.40 -24.57
C LEU A 51 74.96 -7.41 -23.49
N LEU A 52 73.85 -7.81 -22.84
CA LEU A 52 73.28 -7.33 -21.56
C LEU A 52 72.46 -6.02 -21.57
N GLN A 53 71.14 -6.12 -21.36
CA GLN A 53 70.43 -5.75 -20.10
C GLN A 53 68.89 -5.70 -20.33
N ASN A 54 68.23 -6.86 -20.18
CA ASN A 54 66.77 -7.03 -20.42
C ASN A 54 65.91 -6.54 -19.26
N GLN A 55 65.62 -5.24 -19.18
CA GLN A 55 64.58 -4.72 -18.29
C GLN A 55 63.20 -4.62 -18.96
N SER A 56 63.13 -4.43 -20.28
CA SER A 56 61.86 -4.35 -21.02
C SER A 56 61.15 -5.71 -21.11
N LEU A 57 61.88 -6.80 -21.39
CA LEU A 57 61.32 -8.16 -21.41
C LEU A 57 60.76 -8.61 -20.06
N ARG A 58 61.32 -8.11 -18.94
CA ARG A 58 60.75 -8.37 -17.61
C ARG A 58 59.40 -7.68 -17.42
N ARG A 59 59.23 -6.43 -17.85
CA ARG A 59 57.93 -5.73 -17.69
C ARG A 59 56.81 -6.37 -18.50
N TRP A 60 57.10 -6.85 -19.71
CA TRP A 60 56.14 -7.59 -20.54
C TRP A 60 55.84 -8.99 -19.99
N ALA A 61 56.85 -9.70 -19.49
CA ALA A 61 56.64 -11.00 -18.86
C ALA A 61 55.81 -10.90 -17.57
N TRP A 62 56.00 -9.86 -16.76
CA TRP A 62 55.20 -9.63 -15.56
C TRP A 62 53.76 -9.23 -15.90
N GLY A 63 53.54 -8.39 -16.91
CA GLY A 63 52.19 -8.01 -17.36
C GLY A 63 51.38 -9.18 -17.95
N LEU A 64 52.03 -10.07 -18.71
CA LEU A 64 51.40 -11.30 -19.21
C LEU A 64 51.16 -12.32 -18.09
N ALA A 65 52.08 -12.41 -17.11
CA ALA A 65 51.90 -13.30 -15.96
C ALA A 65 50.75 -12.83 -15.05
N THR A 66 50.58 -11.53 -14.79
CA THR A 66 49.43 -11.01 -14.03
C THR A 66 48.12 -11.16 -14.80
N ALA A 67 48.10 -10.91 -16.11
CA ALA A 67 46.89 -11.13 -16.92
C ALA A 67 46.50 -12.62 -16.98
N ALA A 68 47.48 -13.52 -17.13
CA ALA A 68 47.23 -14.97 -17.11
C ALA A 68 46.84 -15.47 -15.72
N ALA A 69 47.41 -14.93 -14.65
CA ALA A 69 47.02 -15.26 -13.28
C ALA A 69 45.60 -14.76 -12.96
N ALA A 70 45.24 -13.54 -13.38
CA ALA A 70 43.89 -13.01 -13.24
C ALA A 70 42.87 -13.81 -14.07
N ALA A 71 43.21 -14.20 -15.30
CA ALA A 71 42.37 -15.05 -16.13
C ALA A 71 42.25 -16.48 -15.57
N ALA A 72 43.33 -17.04 -15.01
CA ALA A 72 43.30 -18.35 -14.36
C ALA A 72 42.49 -18.34 -13.05
N LEU A 73 42.57 -17.26 -12.27
CA LEU A 73 41.71 -17.02 -11.09
C LEU A 73 40.24 -16.83 -11.50
N ALA A 74 39.97 -16.06 -12.55
CA ALA A 74 38.61 -15.90 -13.07
C ALA A 74 38.04 -17.23 -13.61
N LEU A 75 38.88 -18.04 -14.29
CA LEU A 75 38.51 -19.36 -14.80
C LEU A 75 38.37 -20.42 -13.69
N SER A 76 39.11 -20.33 -12.59
CA SER A 76 38.98 -21.27 -11.46
C SER A 76 37.76 -20.97 -10.58
N LEU A 77 37.27 -19.73 -10.57
CA LEU A 77 36.03 -19.33 -9.90
C LEU A 77 34.77 -19.63 -10.73
N TRP A 78 34.89 -19.77 -12.06
CA TRP A 78 33.76 -20.04 -12.97
C TRP A 78 33.00 -21.37 -12.71
N PRO A 79 33.67 -22.51 -12.44
CA PRO A 79 32.96 -23.75 -12.11
C PRO A 79 32.13 -23.62 -10.82
N GLN A 80 32.59 -22.85 -9.83
CA GLN A 80 31.87 -22.69 -8.56
C GLN A 80 30.54 -21.94 -8.71
N GLN A 81 30.45 -20.96 -9.61
CA GLN A 81 29.20 -20.22 -9.85
C GLN A 81 28.14 -21.03 -10.59
N ARG A 82 28.52 -21.82 -11.61
CA ARG A 82 27.57 -22.72 -12.29
C ARG A 82 26.99 -23.77 -11.34
N ASN A 83 27.78 -24.20 -10.36
CA ASN A 83 27.34 -25.14 -9.34
C ASN A 83 26.34 -24.52 -8.36
N ALA A 84 26.47 -23.22 -8.02
CA ALA A 84 25.58 -22.57 -7.07
C ALA A 84 24.13 -22.47 -7.59
N ALA A 85 23.94 -22.06 -8.85
CA ALA A 85 22.61 -21.99 -9.45
C ALA A 85 21.96 -23.38 -9.59
N GLN A 86 22.74 -24.39 -9.99
CA GLN A 86 22.26 -25.78 -10.06
C GLN A 86 21.91 -26.34 -8.68
N ALA A 87 22.71 -26.05 -7.66
CA ALA A 87 22.43 -26.47 -6.29
C ALA A 87 21.15 -25.81 -5.76
N LEU A 88 20.97 -24.50 -5.96
CA LEU A 88 19.74 -23.82 -5.56
C LEU A 88 18.51 -24.36 -6.32
N ALA A 89 18.67 -24.74 -7.60
CA ALA A 89 17.60 -25.40 -8.36
C ALA A 89 17.24 -26.78 -7.78
N GLN A 90 18.22 -27.56 -7.35
CA GLN A 90 17.99 -28.84 -6.66
C GLN A 90 17.26 -28.64 -5.33
N VAL A 91 17.62 -27.61 -4.57
CA VAL A 91 16.93 -27.23 -3.32
C VAL A 91 15.47 -26.88 -3.58
N ALA A 92 15.20 -26.08 -4.62
CA ALA A 92 13.83 -25.74 -5.00
C ALA A 92 13.04 -26.96 -5.49
N GLU A 93 13.69 -27.88 -6.22
CA GLU A 93 13.09 -29.15 -6.63
C GLU A 93 12.74 -30.02 -5.41
N LYS A 94 13.63 -30.15 -4.43
CA LYS A 94 13.39 -30.88 -3.19
C LYS A 94 12.25 -30.29 -2.38
N ALA A 95 12.26 -28.97 -2.15
CA ALA A 95 11.16 -28.26 -1.49
C ALA A 95 9.84 -28.38 -2.28
N SER A 96 9.88 -28.60 -3.59
CA SER A 96 8.66 -28.80 -4.36
C SER A 96 7.99 -30.16 -4.11
N GLN A 97 8.76 -31.16 -3.70
CA GLN A 97 8.30 -32.53 -3.46
C GLN A 97 7.66 -32.72 -2.08
N THR A 98 7.84 -31.76 -1.17
CA THR A 98 7.25 -31.79 0.17
C THR A 98 5.77 -31.38 0.09
N LEU A 99 4.99 -31.70 1.12
CA LEU A 99 3.55 -31.45 1.23
C LEU A 99 3.20 -30.19 2.04
N CYS A 100 4.07 -29.80 2.96
CA CYS A 100 3.88 -28.60 3.77
C CYS A 100 5.22 -28.08 4.29
N VAL A 101 5.20 -26.85 4.80
CA VAL A 101 6.34 -26.22 5.48
C VAL A 101 5.82 -25.42 6.67
N ARG A 102 6.46 -25.59 7.82
CA ARG A 102 6.27 -24.76 9.02
C ARG A 102 7.54 -23.98 9.31
N PHE A 103 7.41 -22.71 9.68
CA PHE A 103 8.54 -21.87 10.06
C PHE A 103 8.09 -20.70 10.94
N GLU A 104 9.04 -20.00 11.54
CA GLU A 104 8.83 -18.69 12.15
C GLU A 104 9.36 -17.61 11.22
N GLN A 105 8.52 -16.65 10.87
CA GLN A 105 8.94 -15.42 10.22
C GLN A 105 9.22 -14.36 11.28
N VAL A 106 10.42 -13.78 11.25
CA VAL A 106 10.81 -12.66 12.10
C VAL A 106 11.01 -11.44 11.21
N THR A 107 10.25 -10.39 11.43
CA THR A 107 10.36 -9.13 10.69
C THR A 107 10.79 -8.01 11.63
N ALA A 108 11.91 -7.36 11.32
CA ALA A 108 12.45 -6.24 12.07
C ALA A 108 12.30 -4.95 11.24
N LEU A 109 11.57 -3.99 11.79
CA LEU A 109 11.45 -2.64 11.26
C LEU A 109 12.33 -1.68 12.08
N PRO A 110 12.97 -0.66 11.46
CA PRO A 110 13.80 0.30 12.16
C PRO A 110 13.05 1.00 13.31
N GLY A 111 13.57 0.84 14.54
CA GLY A 111 13.01 1.47 15.74
C GLY A 111 11.86 0.70 16.40
N GLU A 112 11.42 -0.41 15.81
CA GLU A 112 10.36 -1.26 16.37
C GLU A 112 10.93 -2.61 16.88
N PRO A 113 10.31 -3.22 17.90
CA PRO A 113 10.67 -4.58 18.28
C PRO A 113 10.39 -5.57 17.13
N PRO A 114 11.23 -6.59 16.92
CA PRO A 114 10.97 -7.60 15.90
C PRO A 114 9.62 -8.29 16.14
N GLN A 115 8.82 -8.38 15.08
CA GLN A 115 7.57 -9.14 15.06
C GLN A 115 7.86 -10.59 14.69
N VAL A 116 7.22 -11.53 15.37
CA VAL A 116 7.35 -12.97 15.11
C VAL A 116 6.01 -13.54 14.72
N THR A 117 5.95 -14.15 13.54
CA THR A 117 4.76 -14.79 12.99
C THR A 117 5.04 -16.27 12.77
N SER A 118 4.22 -17.15 13.35
CA SER A 118 4.25 -18.58 13.04
C SER A 118 3.55 -18.83 11.72
N CYS A 119 4.22 -19.48 10.79
CA CYS A 119 3.73 -19.74 9.45
C CYS A 119 3.60 -21.24 9.21
N LEU A 120 2.47 -21.68 8.66
CA LEU A 120 2.27 -23.02 8.13
C LEU A 120 1.66 -22.89 6.73
N ALA A 121 2.39 -23.37 5.72
CA ALA A 121 1.94 -23.37 4.33
C ALA A 121 1.92 -24.80 3.78
N THR A 122 0.97 -25.07 2.89
CA THR A 122 0.72 -26.39 2.31
C THR A 122 0.92 -26.37 0.80
N ALA A 123 1.24 -27.53 0.23
CA ALA A 123 1.48 -27.69 -1.19
C ALA A 123 0.24 -27.44 -2.07
N ASP A 124 -0.96 -27.54 -1.49
CA ASP A 124 -2.25 -27.21 -2.09
C ASP A 124 -2.66 -25.74 -1.86
N GLY A 125 -1.72 -24.88 -1.45
CA GLY A 125 -1.92 -23.43 -1.45
C GLY A 125 -2.74 -22.90 -0.27
N LYS A 126 -2.90 -23.67 0.82
CA LYS A 126 -3.42 -23.14 2.08
C LYS A 126 -2.29 -22.61 2.94
N CYS A 127 -2.52 -21.48 3.59
CA CYS A 127 -1.56 -20.86 4.49
C CYS A 127 -2.26 -20.41 5.77
N ARG A 128 -1.55 -20.56 6.89
CA ARG A 128 -1.96 -20.13 8.21
C ARG A 128 -0.82 -19.32 8.82
N LEU A 129 -1.15 -18.10 9.22
CA LEU A 129 -0.25 -17.15 9.85
C LEU A 129 -0.77 -16.84 11.25
N GLU A 130 0.06 -17.00 12.27
CA GLU A 130 -0.31 -16.69 13.65
C GLU A 130 0.67 -15.66 14.20
N GLU A 131 0.16 -14.49 14.56
CA GLU A 131 0.93 -13.48 15.29
C GLU A 131 0.68 -13.66 16.79
N GLU A 132 1.74 -13.74 17.58
CA GLU A 132 1.65 -14.12 19.00
C GLU A 132 0.69 -13.19 19.77
N GLY A 133 -0.42 -13.77 20.25
CA GLY A 133 -1.42 -13.07 21.05
C GLY A 133 -2.34 -12.11 20.29
N SER A 134 -2.22 -11.99 18.97
CA SER A 134 -2.92 -10.98 18.18
C SER A 134 -4.10 -11.57 17.39
N TYR A 135 -3.84 -12.14 16.21
CA TYR A 135 -4.84 -12.74 15.33
C TYR A 135 -4.24 -13.91 14.53
N VAL A 136 -5.13 -14.68 13.92
CA VAL A 136 -4.79 -15.74 12.97
C VAL A 136 -5.31 -15.37 11.59
N THR A 137 -4.47 -15.48 10.58
CA THR A 137 -4.85 -15.29 9.18
C THR A 137 -4.81 -16.62 8.44
N LEU A 138 -5.92 -17.00 7.82
CA LEU A 138 -6.04 -18.16 6.94
C LEU A 138 -6.15 -17.67 5.50
N ILE A 139 -5.41 -18.29 4.60
CA ILE A 139 -5.41 -17.99 3.16
C ILE A 139 -5.60 -19.31 2.42
N ASP A 140 -6.45 -19.31 1.41
CA ASP A 140 -6.57 -20.41 0.45
C ASP A 140 -6.40 -19.83 -0.96
N VAL A 141 -5.32 -20.20 -1.64
CA VAL A 141 -5.02 -19.70 -2.99
C VAL A 141 -5.95 -20.34 -4.04
N ASN A 142 -6.44 -21.55 -3.78
CA ASN A 142 -7.35 -22.27 -4.67
C ASN A 142 -8.80 -21.83 -4.50
N ARG A 143 -9.18 -21.42 -3.29
CA ARG A 143 -10.44 -20.74 -2.99
C ARG A 143 -10.10 -19.30 -2.62
N PRO A 144 -10.07 -18.34 -3.59
CA PRO A 144 -9.51 -16.99 -3.39
C PRO A 144 -10.25 -16.25 -2.27
N ALA A 145 -9.81 -16.48 -1.05
CA ALA A 145 -10.46 -16.08 0.17
C ALA A 145 -9.42 -16.05 1.28
N MET A 146 -9.64 -15.14 2.21
CA MET A 146 -8.82 -14.95 3.39
C MET A 146 -9.73 -14.81 4.60
N ALA A 147 -9.40 -15.48 5.71
CA ALA A 147 -10.07 -15.28 6.98
C ALA A 147 -9.11 -14.67 7.99
N ILE A 148 -9.57 -13.70 8.77
CA ILE A 148 -8.84 -13.11 9.89
C ILE A 148 -9.64 -13.41 11.16
N ILE A 149 -9.00 -14.05 12.14
CA ILE A 149 -9.60 -14.51 13.38
C ILE A 149 -8.95 -13.75 14.54
N GLU A 150 -9.71 -12.84 15.15
CA GLU A 150 -9.29 -12.07 16.32
C GLU A 150 -9.91 -12.67 17.58
N TYR A 151 -9.14 -13.48 18.32
CA TYR A 151 -9.66 -14.19 19.50
C TYR A 151 -10.05 -13.26 20.65
N GLN A 152 -9.34 -12.14 20.83
CA GLN A 152 -9.58 -11.21 21.94
C GLN A 152 -10.93 -10.49 21.80
N THR A 153 -11.29 -10.08 20.57
CA THR A 153 -12.53 -9.38 20.25
C THR A 153 -13.64 -10.32 19.79
N LYS A 154 -13.35 -11.62 19.66
CA LYS A 154 -14.24 -12.63 19.07
C LYS A 154 -14.77 -12.20 17.70
N ARG A 155 -13.89 -11.69 16.84
CA ARG A 155 -14.23 -11.26 15.50
C ARG A 155 -13.67 -12.22 14.46
N PHE A 156 -14.51 -12.61 13.51
CA PHE A 156 -14.13 -13.44 12.37
C PHE A 156 -14.42 -12.66 11.10
N GLN A 157 -13.38 -12.24 10.37
CA GLN A 157 -13.53 -11.51 9.13
C GLN A 157 -13.22 -12.41 7.94
N LEU A 158 -14.21 -12.67 7.10
CA LEU A 158 -14.06 -13.42 5.86
C LEU A 158 -14.00 -12.47 4.67
N ILE A 159 -12.89 -12.50 3.93
CA ILE A 159 -12.67 -11.68 2.75
C ILE A 159 -12.69 -12.61 1.54
N HIS A 160 -13.66 -12.39 0.67
CA HIS A 160 -13.87 -13.14 -0.55
C HIS A 160 -13.21 -12.48 -1.74
N GLY A 161 -12.81 -13.34 -2.67
CA GLY A 161 -12.33 -12.93 -3.96
C GLY A 161 -10.93 -12.32 -3.91
N THR A 162 -10.22 -12.43 -2.80
CA THR A 162 -8.89 -11.84 -2.65
C THR A 162 -7.95 -12.40 -3.69
N PRO A 163 -7.56 -11.64 -4.74
CA PRO A 163 -6.35 -12.03 -5.45
C PRO A 163 -5.26 -11.93 -4.40
N SER A 164 -4.52 -13.01 -4.11
CA SER A 164 -3.39 -12.90 -3.18
C SER A 164 -2.49 -11.77 -3.69
N PRO A 165 -2.45 -10.58 -3.06
CA PRO A 165 -1.85 -9.38 -3.67
C PRO A 165 -0.31 -9.44 -3.66
N ILE A 166 0.23 -10.49 -3.05
CA ILE A 166 1.64 -10.84 -2.89
C ILE A 166 1.71 -12.34 -3.22
N PRO A 167 2.85 -12.92 -3.65
CA PRO A 167 3.04 -14.37 -3.59
C PRO A 167 3.07 -14.83 -2.11
N MET A 168 1.93 -14.76 -1.41
CA MET A 168 1.70 -15.40 -0.10
C MET A 168 1.50 -16.91 -0.24
N ASP A 169 1.55 -17.44 -1.46
CA ASP A 169 1.99 -18.80 -1.64
C ASP A 169 3.48 -18.87 -1.26
N LEU A 170 3.73 -18.78 0.06
CA LEU A 170 5.02 -18.92 0.70
C LEU A 170 5.67 -20.23 0.25
N TYR A 171 4.85 -21.23 -0.08
CA TYR A 171 5.31 -22.49 -0.66
C TYR A 171 5.84 -22.32 -2.09
N SER A 172 5.12 -21.61 -2.95
CA SER A 172 5.58 -21.27 -4.31
C SER A 172 6.87 -20.48 -4.31
N TYR A 173 7.10 -19.66 -3.28
CA TYR A 173 8.35 -18.92 -3.12
C TYR A 173 9.53 -19.87 -3.06
N PHE A 174 9.48 -20.91 -2.20
CA PHE A 174 10.51 -21.96 -2.18
C PHE A 174 10.61 -22.72 -3.50
N ARG A 175 9.47 -23.08 -4.12
CA ARG A 175 9.43 -23.85 -5.38
C ARG A 175 10.00 -23.10 -6.59
N ASN A 176 9.78 -21.80 -6.66
CA ASN A 176 10.02 -20.99 -7.86
C ASN A 176 11.19 -20.03 -7.73
N MET A 177 11.88 -19.97 -6.58
CA MET A 177 13.03 -19.09 -6.37
C MET A 177 14.10 -19.22 -7.47
N HIS A 178 14.38 -20.43 -7.95
CA HIS A 178 15.32 -20.65 -9.07
C HIS A 178 14.82 -20.15 -10.44
N LYS A 179 13.50 -20.04 -10.64
CA LYS A 179 12.90 -19.51 -11.87
C LYS A 179 12.86 -17.98 -11.86
N GLN A 180 12.78 -17.39 -10.67
CA GLN A 180 12.72 -15.95 -10.48
C GLN A 180 14.10 -15.29 -10.50
N SER A 181 15.19 -16.03 -10.25
CA SER A 181 16.52 -15.56 -10.62
C SER A 181 16.59 -15.45 -12.13
N THR A 182 16.50 -14.22 -12.66
CA THR A 182 16.61 -13.98 -14.10
C THR A 182 17.92 -14.59 -14.63
N GLU A 183 17.98 -14.99 -15.91
CA GLU A 183 19.23 -15.47 -16.54
C GLU A 183 20.42 -14.49 -16.37
N LYS A 184 20.13 -13.22 -16.01
CA LYS A 184 21.10 -12.16 -15.77
C LYS A 184 21.59 -12.04 -14.32
N GLN A 185 20.84 -12.54 -13.33
CA GLN A 185 21.23 -12.48 -11.91
C GLN A 185 21.87 -13.80 -11.50
N ALA A 186 23.21 -13.79 -11.38
CA ALA A 186 23.96 -14.97 -10.97
C ALA A 186 23.72 -15.27 -9.49
N VAL A 187 23.26 -16.49 -9.20
CA VAL A 187 23.26 -17.04 -7.83
C VAL A 187 24.70 -17.08 -7.32
N GLN A 188 24.95 -16.45 -6.18
CA GLN A 188 26.26 -16.40 -5.54
C GLN A 188 26.34 -17.40 -4.39
N SER A 189 27.52 -17.95 -4.15
CA SER A 189 27.76 -18.73 -2.93
C SER A 189 28.01 -17.75 -1.77
N ALA A 190 27.25 -17.90 -0.67
CA ALA A 190 27.48 -17.14 0.56
C ALA A 190 28.48 -17.84 1.51
N GLY A 191 29.04 -18.97 1.09
CA GLY A 191 29.96 -19.79 1.88
C GLY A 191 29.26 -20.66 2.93
N PRO A 192 30.03 -21.41 3.74
CA PRO A 192 29.48 -22.22 4.81
C PRO A 192 29.12 -21.37 6.05
N ARG A 193 28.08 -21.75 6.79
CA ARG A 193 27.69 -21.16 8.08
C ARG A 193 27.02 -22.21 8.95
N ASP A 194 27.29 -22.19 10.25
CA ASP A 194 26.53 -22.98 11.21
C ASP A 194 25.24 -22.22 11.59
N VAL A 195 24.10 -22.88 11.41
CA VAL A 195 22.75 -22.38 11.76
C VAL A 195 22.14 -23.36 12.75
N ASP A 196 21.93 -22.93 13.99
CA ASP A 196 21.38 -23.77 15.07
C ASP A 196 22.08 -25.13 15.25
N GLY A 197 23.40 -25.16 15.02
CA GLY A 197 24.24 -26.36 15.13
C GLY A 197 24.28 -27.23 13.88
N VAL A 198 23.61 -26.85 12.79
CA VAL A 198 23.67 -27.51 11.48
C VAL A 198 24.65 -26.76 10.58
N SER A 199 25.63 -27.48 10.02
CA SER A 199 26.60 -26.89 9.09
C SER A 199 25.98 -26.76 7.71
N CYS A 200 25.68 -25.54 7.31
CA CYS A 200 24.90 -25.22 6.12
C CYS A 200 25.75 -24.67 4.99
N THR A 201 25.28 -24.82 3.76
CA THR A 201 25.79 -24.11 2.59
C THR A 201 24.87 -22.94 2.26
N GLY A 202 25.44 -21.74 2.18
CA GLY A 202 24.70 -20.52 1.86
C GLY A 202 24.70 -20.18 0.38
N TYR A 203 23.57 -19.68 -0.09
CA TYR A 203 23.36 -19.12 -1.43
C TYR A 203 22.76 -17.73 -1.32
N GLU A 204 23.24 -16.78 -2.10
CA GLU A 204 22.67 -15.43 -2.20
C GLU A 204 22.07 -15.25 -3.60
N VAL A 205 20.83 -14.77 -3.64
CA VAL A 205 20.08 -14.48 -4.85
C VAL A 205 19.43 -13.11 -4.71
N GLU A 206 19.42 -12.34 -5.80
CA GLU A 206 18.66 -11.10 -5.88
C GLU A 206 17.37 -11.42 -6.64
N LEU A 207 16.21 -11.22 -6.01
CA LEU A 207 14.90 -11.42 -6.63
C LEU A 207 14.21 -10.09 -6.85
N THR A 208 13.69 -9.89 -8.06
CA THR A 208 12.77 -8.80 -8.36
C THR A 208 11.35 -9.32 -8.27
N ILE A 209 10.65 -8.96 -7.21
CA ILE A 209 9.24 -9.32 -6.99
C ILE A 209 8.44 -8.05 -7.23
N GLU A 210 8.03 -7.78 -8.46
CA GLU A 210 7.21 -6.60 -8.75
C GLU A 210 5.92 -6.61 -7.89
N PRO A 211 5.53 -5.47 -7.28
CA PRO A 211 6.07 -4.10 -7.46
C PRO A 211 7.25 -3.72 -6.53
N TYR A 212 7.76 -4.64 -5.70
CA TYR A 212 8.80 -4.37 -4.73
C TYR A 212 10.17 -4.15 -5.39
N PRO A 213 11.06 -3.33 -4.78
CA PRO A 213 12.44 -3.22 -5.23
C PRO A 213 13.16 -4.57 -5.14
N PRO A 214 14.26 -4.77 -5.88
CA PRO A 214 15.05 -5.99 -5.81
C PRO A 214 15.42 -6.34 -4.36
N GLN A 215 15.11 -7.56 -3.96
CA GLN A 215 15.38 -8.07 -2.62
C GLN A 215 16.61 -8.97 -2.66
N ARG A 216 17.54 -8.74 -1.74
CA ARG A 216 18.65 -9.68 -1.53
C ARG A 216 18.20 -10.76 -0.56
N ILE A 217 18.25 -12.00 -1.01
CA ILE A 217 17.81 -13.17 -0.26
C ILE A 217 18.98 -14.12 -0.11
N ARG A 218 19.21 -14.55 1.13
CA ARG A 218 20.17 -15.59 1.48
C ARG A 218 19.42 -16.83 1.92
N VAL A 219 19.78 -17.96 1.33
CA VAL A 219 19.21 -19.28 1.62
C VAL A 219 20.31 -20.15 2.20
N TRP A 220 20.13 -20.61 3.42
CA TRP A 220 21.04 -21.52 4.10
C TRP A 220 20.46 -22.93 4.07
N VAL A 221 21.22 -23.85 3.47
CA VAL A 221 20.75 -25.20 3.12
C VAL A 221 21.53 -26.25 3.90
N ASP A 222 20.82 -27.20 4.49
CA ASP A 222 21.42 -28.38 5.10
C ASP A 222 21.85 -29.39 4.00
N PRO A 223 23.16 -29.69 3.88
CA PRO A 223 23.66 -30.60 2.85
C PRO A 223 23.22 -32.07 3.03
N ALA A 224 22.68 -32.45 4.19
CA ALA A 224 22.17 -33.81 4.41
C ALA A 224 20.77 -34.01 3.82
N THR A 225 19.95 -32.95 3.81
CA THR A 225 18.55 -32.98 3.38
C THR A 225 18.31 -32.26 2.05
N ASP A 226 19.27 -31.43 1.61
CA ASP A 226 19.14 -30.51 0.48
C ASP A 226 17.95 -29.52 0.64
N LEU A 227 17.57 -29.21 1.89
CA LEU A 227 16.45 -28.33 2.21
C LEU A 227 16.92 -27.07 2.97
N PRO A 228 16.24 -25.92 2.79
CA PRO A 228 16.53 -24.71 3.54
C PRO A 228 16.26 -24.87 5.04
N VAL A 229 17.15 -24.36 5.89
CA VAL A 229 16.94 -24.26 7.34
C VAL A 229 16.76 -22.83 7.83
N LEU A 230 17.26 -21.85 7.06
CA LEU A 230 17.14 -20.43 7.30
C LEU A 230 17.07 -19.69 5.97
N ILE A 231 16.14 -18.75 5.85
CA ILE A 231 16.11 -17.76 4.78
C ILE A 231 16.19 -16.37 5.39
N GLU A 232 17.07 -15.53 4.88
CA GLU A 232 17.19 -14.12 5.26
C GLU A 232 16.86 -13.28 4.04
N SER A 233 16.05 -12.25 4.18
CA SER A 233 15.72 -11.31 3.11
C SER A 233 15.81 -9.88 3.62
N GLY A 234 16.42 -9.01 2.83
CA GLY A 234 16.52 -7.58 3.11
C GLY A 234 15.93 -6.75 1.98
N ILE A 235 15.11 -5.77 2.34
CA ILE A 235 14.71 -4.70 1.41
C ILE A 235 15.61 -3.50 1.70
N ALA A 236 16.46 -3.14 0.75
CA ALA A 236 17.22 -1.90 0.84
C ALA A 236 16.31 -0.72 0.48
N ASP A 237 16.43 0.38 1.21
CA ASP A 237 15.88 1.66 0.80
C ASP A 237 16.59 2.17 -0.49
N PRO A 238 16.08 3.25 -1.12
CA PRO A 238 16.74 3.84 -2.27
C PRO A 238 18.17 4.36 -2.01
N ALA A 239 18.55 4.58 -0.74
CA ALA A 239 19.90 4.95 -0.33
C ALA A 239 20.82 3.73 -0.13
N GLY A 240 20.27 2.51 -0.20
CA GLY A 240 20.98 1.25 -0.03
C GLY A 240 21.06 0.75 1.42
N GLU A 241 20.42 1.42 2.38
CA GLU A 241 20.34 0.97 3.77
C GLU A 241 19.20 -0.04 3.94
N ALA A 242 19.40 -1.09 4.74
CA ALA A 242 18.36 -2.09 4.97
C ALA A 242 17.18 -1.46 5.73
N PHE A 243 16.04 -1.33 5.05
CA PHE A 243 14.81 -0.75 5.59
C PHE A 243 13.94 -1.81 6.26
N ILE A 244 13.94 -3.04 5.74
CA ILE A 244 13.21 -4.17 6.32
C ILE A 244 14.12 -5.38 6.29
N GLU A 245 14.39 -5.94 7.45
CA GLU A 245 15.04 -7.25 7.59
C GLU A 245 13.98 -8.28 7.96
N SER A 246 13.90 -9.36 7.18
CA SER A 246 13.00 -10.48 7.45
C SER A 246 13.79 -11.77 7.42
N SER A 247 13.50 -12.70 8.32
CA SER A 247 14.08 -14.04 8.33
C SER A 247 13.03 -15.11 8.55
N MET A 248 13.15 -16.23 7.84
CA MET A 248 12.37 -17.45 8.06
C MET A 248 13.28 -18.47 8.72
N ARG A 249 13.00 -18.81 9.98
CA ARG A 249 13.82 -19.72 10.79
C ARG A 249 13.01 -20.90 11.29
N HIS A 250 13.71 -21.89 11.86
CA HIS A 250 13.11 -23.14 12.35
C HIS A 250 12.27 -23.84 11.26
N ILE A 251 12.76 -23.80 10.01
CA ILE A 251 12.03 -24.32 8.85
C ILE A 251 11.93 -25.84 8.96
N ARG A 252 10.72 -26.37 8.86
CA ARG A 252 10.42 -27.81 8.89
C ARG A 252 9.51 -28.16 7.74
N PHE A 253 10.01 -28.96 6.81
CA PHE A 253 9.22 -29.53 5.73
C PHE A 253 8.52 -30.80 6.19
N ASP A 254 7.35 -31.09 5.61
CA ASP A 254 6.51 -32.25 5.95
C ASP A 254 6.20 -32.36 7.45
N ALA A 255 6.08 -31.20 8.11
CA ALA A 255 5.67 -31.15 9.51
C ALA A 255 4.24 -31.66 9.65
N GLU A 256 3.97 -32.47 10.68
CA GLU A 256 2.62 -32.90 11.01
C GLU A 256 1.72 -31.67 11.29
N TYR A 257 0.54 -31.68 10.67
CA TYR A 257 -0.45 -30.62 10.81
C TYR A 257 -1.87 -31.16 10.81
N ASP A 258 -2.76 -30.38 11.40
CA ASP A 258 -4.20 -30.63 11.40
C ASP A 258 -4.84 -29.90 10.23
N GLU A 259 -5.60 -30.62 9.39
CA GLU A 259 -6.33 -30.01 8.28
C GLU A 259 -7.40 -29.04 8.75
N GLU A 260 -7.99 -29.27 9.94
CA GLU A 260 -9.00 -28.39 10.54
C GLU A 260 -8.41 -27.02 10.93
N ALA A 261 -7.08 -26.91 11.07
CA ALA A 261 -6.42 -25.64 11.31
C ALA A 261 -6.59 -24.64 10.15
N PHE A 262 -7.02 -25.10 8.98
CA PHE A 262 -7.32 -24.26 7.81
C PHE A 262 -8.82 -24.10 7.56
N ASP A 263 -9.68 -24.42 8.53
CA ASP A 263 -11.12 -24.25 8.39
C ASP A 263 -11.51 -22.76 8.37
N PHE A 264 -12.28 -22.37 7.36
CA PHE A 264 -12.85 -21.03 7.20
C PHE A 264 -14.20 -20.89 7.91
N THR A 265 -14.60 -21.88 8.72
CA THR A 265 -15.80 -21.81 9.54
C THR A 265 -15.54 -20.93 10.77
N PRO A 266 -16.37 -19.91 11.02
CA PRO A 266 -16.20 -19.05 12.19
C PRO A 266 -16.37 -19.87 13.48
N PRO A 267 -15.50 -19.68 14.49
CA PRO A 267 -15.69 -20.35 15.77
C PRO A 267 -16.97 -19.89 16.49
N ASP A 268 -17.52 -20.74 17.34
CA ASP A 268 -18.76 -20.44 18.08
C ASP A 268 -18.66 -19.13 18.88
N GLY A 269 -19.69 -18.29 18.73
CA GLY A 269 -19.81 -17.01 19.44
C GLY A 269 -18.94 -15.89 18.88
N PHE A 270 -18.36 -16.04 17.68
CA PHE A 270 -17.69 -14.97 16.97
C PHE A 270 -18.67 -14.11 16.16
N THR A 271 -18.41 -12.80 16.12
CA THR A 271 -19.08 -11.88 15.19
C THR A 271 -18.45 -12.02 13.82
N VAL A 272 -19.27 -12.38 12.82
CA VAL A 272 -18.83 -12.61 11.44
C VAL A 272 -18.94 -11.32 10.63
N ILE A 273 -17.85 -10.95 9.94
CA ILE A 273 -17.81 -9.82 9.02
C ILE A 273 -17.38 -10.32 7.65
N GLU A 274 -18.27 -10.25 6.67
CA GLU A 274 -17.96 -10.66 5.30
C GLU A 274 -17.61 -9.46 4.41
N THR A 275 -16.60 -9.65 3.55
CA THR A 275 -16.11 -8.63 2.61
C THR A 275 -15.87 -9.20 1.23
N GLY A 276 -16.15 -8.43 0.19
CA GLY A 276 -15.97 -8.87 -1.20
C GLY A 276 -17.06 -9.82 -1.67
N VAL A 277 -16.87 -10.38 -2.87
CA VAL A 277 -17.82 -11.34 -3.47
C VAL A 277 -17.09 -12.65 -3.79
N PRO A 278 -17.64 -13.83 -3.45
CA PRO A 278 -17.02 -15.12 -3.76
C PRO A 278 -16.83 -15.34 -5.26
N ARG A 279 -17.75 -14.76 -6.05
CA ARG A 279 -17.74 -14.83 -7.50
C ARG A 279 -18.33 -13.55 -8.05
N LEU A 280 -17.58 -12.87 -8.91
CA LEU A 280 -18.13 -11.74 -9.65
C LEU A 280 -19.31 -12.17 -10.51
N GLN A 281 -20.42 -11.44 -10.41
CA GLN A 281 -21.50 -11.57 -11.38
C GLN A 281 -20.95 -11.24 -12.78
N PRO A 282 -21.48 -11.86 -13.85
CA PRO A 282 -21.26 -11.37 -15.20
C PRO A 282 -21.59 -9.87 -15.24
N ALA A 283 -20.71 -9.04 -15.81
CA ALA A 283 -21.03 -7.63 -15.97
C ALA A 283 -22.34 -7.52 -16.75
N ARG A 284 -23.33 -6.89 -16.14
CA ARG A 284 -24.63 -6.66 -16.76
C ARG A 284 -24.56 -5.57 -17.85
N MET A 285 -23.51 -4.74 -17.81
CA MET A 285 -23.25 -3.72 -18.80
C MET A 285 -22.25 -4.22 -19.84
N ASP A 286 -22.49 -3.87 -21.10
CA ASP A 286 -21.48 -4.00 -22.14
C ASP A 286 -20.30 -3.07 -21.78
N ALA A 287 -19.06 -3.50 -22.04
CA ALA A 287 -17.86 -2.72 -21.76
C ALA A 287 -17.89 -1.34 -22.46
N SER A 288 -18.62 -1.25 -23.59
CA SER A 288 -18.92 -0.02 -24.31
C SER A 288 -19.72 1.03 -23.52
N GLN A 289 -20.36 0.63 -22.41
CA GLN A 289 -21.20 1.49 -21.57
C GLN A 289 -20.51 1.96 -20.29
N SER A 290 -19.19 1.77 -20.17
CA SER A 290 -18.45 2.19 -18.98
C SER A 290 -18.71 3.68 -18.67
N PRO A 291 -19.06 4.04 -17.42
CA PRO A 291 -19.43 5.41 -17.12
C PRO A 291 -18.26 6.36 -17.34
N ILE A 292 -18.54 7.52 -17.94
CA ILE A 292 -17.57 8.59 -18.14
C ILE A 292 -17.26 9.22 -16.77
N VAL A 293 -15.98 9.40 -16.47
CA VAL A 293 -15.51 10.03 -15.23
C VAL A 293 -15.57 11.55 -15.40
N ARG A 294 -16.48 12.22 -14.69
CA ARG A 294 -16.64 13.68 -14.74
C ARG A 294 -16.11 14.27 -13.44
N LEU A 295 -14.81 14.55 -13.41
CA LEU A 295 -14.13 15.04 -12.20
C LEU A 295 -14.80 16.31 -11.67
N GLY A 296 -15.09 16.33 -10.37
CA GLY A 296 -15.83 17.42 -9.74
C GLY A 296 -17.34 17.45 -10.01
N GLU A 297 -17.87 16.58 -10.87
CA GLU A 297 -19.32 16.51 -11.15
C GLU A 297 -19.95 15.19 -10.73
N GLY A 298 -19.28 14.05 -10.95
CA GLY A 298 -19.79 12.72 -10.62
C GLY A 298 -19.27 11.63 -11.55
N LEU A 299 -20.05 10.56 -11.69
CA LEU A 299 -19.69 9.35 -12.46
C LEU A 299 -20.83 8.99 -13.41
N GLY A 300 -20.54 8.85 -14.70
CA GLY A 300 -21.56 8.58 -15.71
C GLY A 300 -22.65 9.66 -15.70
N GLU A 301 -23.90 9.25 -15.61
CA GLU A 301 -25.05 10.15 -15.50
C GLU A 301 -25.33 10.62 -14.05
N ALA A 302 -24.73 9.97 -13.05
CA ALA A 302 -24.91 10.36 -11.65
C ALA A 302 -24.04 11.57 -11.32
N ASN A 303 -24.64 12.58 -10.68
CA ASN A 303 -23.97 13.77 -10.20
C ASN A 303 -23.79 13.70 -8.68
N PHE A 304 -22.72 14.32 -8.18
CA PHE A 304 -22.58 14.55 -6.75
C PHE A 304 -23.79 15.33 -6.23
N GLY A 305 -24.33 14.90 -5.09
CA GLY A 305 -25.61 15.38 -4.57
C GLY A 305 -26.79 14.45 -4.85
N ASP A 306 -26.71 13.58 -5.85
CA ASP A 306 -27.82 12.67 -6.19
C ASP A 306 -28.15 11.75 -5.02
N SER A 307 -29.44 11.54 -4.76
CA SER A 307 -29.90 10.67 -3.69
C SER A 307 -29.56 9.20 -3.96
N LEU A 308 -29.54 8.37 -2.90
CA LEU A 308 -29.37 6.92 -3.00
C LEU A 308 -30.30 6.29 -4.04
N ALA A 309 -31.59 6.66 -4.02
CA ALA A 309 -32.58 6.15 -4.96
C ALA A 309 -32.23 6.48 -6.41
N ARG A 310 -31.75 7.71 -6.69
CA ARG A 310 -31.33 8.12 -8.04
C ARG A 310 -30.07 7.38 -8.48
N VAL A 311 -29.10 7.19 -7.58
CA VAL A 311 -27.87 6.43 -7.87
C VAL A 311 -28.21 4.98 -8.23
N ILE A 312 -29.12 4.33 -7.47
CA ILE A 312 -29.59 2.96 -7.76
C ILE A 312 -30.39 2.91 -9.07
N GLU A 313 -31.20 3.93 -9.38
CA GLU A 313 -31.90 4.00 -10.67
C GLU A 313 -30.92 4.00 -11.86
N LEU A 314 -29.82 4.77 -11.74
CA LEU A 314 -28.85 4.94 -12.82
C LEU A 314 -27.91 3.74 -12.98
N PHE A 315 -27.43 3.17 -11.87
CA PHE A 315 -26.46 2.07 -11.92
C PHE A 315 -27.09 0.70 -11.69
N GLY A 316 -28.33 0.62 -11.25
CA GLY A 316 -28.94 -0.60 -10.76
C GLY A 316 -28.51 -0.93 -9.33
N GLU A 317 -28.98 -2.06 -8.82
CA GLU A 317 -28.62 -2.56 -7.48
C GLU A 317 -27.13 -2.89 -7.38
N PRO A 318 -26.41 -2.41 -6.34
CA PRO A 318 -25.03 -2.80 -6.10
C PRO A 318 -24.94 -4.26 -5.64
N GLU A 319 -23.80 -4.91 -5.90
CA GLU A 319 -23.56 -6.26 -5.40
C GLU A 319 -23.30 -6.29 -3.89
N LEU A 320 -22.77 -5.20 -3.32
CA LEU A 320 -22.55 -5.07 -1.88
C LEU A 320 -22.98 -3.68 -1.40
N ARG A 321 -23.61 -3.63 -0.23
CA ARG A 321 -23.92 -2.40 0.52
C ARG A 321 -23.24 -2.46 1.89
N ARG A 322 -22.73 -1.33 2.37
CA ARG A 322 -22.15 -1.20 3.72
C ARG A 322 -22.53 0.14 4.34
N ASP A 323 -22.34 0.21 5.65
CA ASP A 323 -22.44 1.42 6.45
C ASP A 323 -23.78 2.12 6.23
N ASP A 324 -24.88 1.42 6.47
CA ASP A 324 -26.26 1.92 6.30
C ASP A 324 -26.53 2.52 4.91
N ASP A 325 -26.15 1.77 3.86
CA ASP A 325 -26.28 2.16 2.45
C ASP A 325 -25.46 3.39 2.03
N THR A 326 -24.48 3.82 2.84
CA THR A 326 -23.57 4.92 2.48
C THR A 326 -22.41 4.46 1.60
N VAL A 327 -22.18 3.16 1.46
CA VAL A 327 -21.17 2.60 0.54
C VAL A 327 -21.80 1.57 -0.37
N LEU A 328 -21.82 1.85 -1.67
CA LEU A 328 -22.37 0.98 -2.71
C LEU A 328 -21.23 0.46 -3.57
N GLN A 329 -20.97 -0.85 -3.54
CA GLN A 329 -19.88 -1.44 -4.29
C GLN A 329 -20.41 -2.16 -5.53
N TYR A 330 -19.79 -1.84 -6.67
CA TYR A 330 -20.06 -2.44 -7.97
C TYR A 330 -18.81 -3.19 -8.47
N PRO A 331 -18.35 -4.24 -7.77
CA PRO A 331 -17.12 -4.95 -8.13
C PRO A 331 -17.18 -5.58 -9.51
N SER A 332 -18.36 -5.97 -10.02
CA SER A 332 -18.48 -6.43 -11.41
C SER A 332 -18.19 -5.35 -12.46
N ARG A 333 -18.12 -4.08 -12.03
CA ARG A 333 -17.88 -2.90 -12.87
C ARG A 333 -16.63 -2.12 -12.46
N GLY A 334 -15.95 -2.51 -11.39
CA GLY A 334 -14.69 -1.92 -10.96
C GLY A 334 -14.77 -0.63 -10.15
N PHE A 335 -15.94 -0.27 -9.62
CA PHE A 335 -16.07 0.97 -8.85
C PHE A 335 -16.90 0.84 -7.57
N THR A 336 -16.66 1.75 -6.64
CA THR A 336 -17.41 1.93 -5.40
C THR A 336 -17.89 3.37 -5.32
N LEU A 337 -19.12 3.57 -4.86
CA LEU A 337 -19.71 4.89 -4.63
C LEU A 337 -19.85 5.10 -3.13
N PHE A 338 -19.50 6.29 -2.67
CA PHE A 338 -19.68 6.73 -1.29
C PHE A 338 -20.72 7.85 -1.28
N LEU A 339 -21.70 7.69 -0.39
CA LEU A 339 -22.82 8.58 -0.20
C LEU A 339 -22.77 9.13 1.21
N HIS A 340 -23.35 10.31 1.39
CA HIS A 340 -23.63 10.90 2.68
C HIS A 340 -25.15 10.86 2.90
N PRO A 341 -25.65 10.50 4.10
CA PRO A 341 -27.08 10.32 4.34
C PRO A 341 -27.94 11.52 3.89
N THR A 342 -27.46 12.74 4.12
CA THR A 342 -28.19 13.97 3.76
C THR A 342 -27.71 14.66 2.48
N ARG A 343 -26.48 14.38 2.02
CA ARG A 343 -25.88 15.07 0.87
C ARG A 343 -25.82 14.20 -0.38
N GLY A 344 -26.32 12.97 -0.32
CA GLY A 344 -26.34 12.05 -1.45
C GLY A 344 -24.93 11.61 -1.86
N PHE A 345 -24.75 11.31 -3.14
CA PHE A 345 -23.49 10.87 -3.73
C PHE A 345 -22.36 11.90 -3.52
N ARG A 346 -21.22 11.48 -2.94
CA ARG A 346 -20.13 12.38 -2.54
C ARG A 346 -18.77 12.02 -3.10
N SER A 347 -18.48 10.75 -3.32
CA SER A 347 -17.21 10.37 -3.93
C SER A 347 -17.33 9.00 -4.57
N TYR A 348 -16.41 8.68 -5.46
CA TYR A 348 -16.32 7.36 -6.05
C TYR A 348 -14.86 6.93 -6.17
N LEU A 349 -14.68 5.62 -6.02
CA LEU A 349 -13.40 4.94 -6.14
C LEU A 349 -13.47 4.01 -7.34
N CYS A 350 -12.61 4.22 -8.33
CA CYS A 350 -12.43 3.34 -9.47
C CYS A 350 -11.13 2.54 -9.30
N THR A 351 -11.19 1.24 -9.58
CA THR A 351 -10.12 0.29 -9.24
C THR A 351 -9.79 -0.64 -10.39
N SER A 352 -8.57 -1.16 -10.39
CA SER A 352 -8.14 -2.32 -11.15
C SER A 352 -8.16 -3.55 -10.23
N GLN A 353 -8.09 -4.74 -10.80
CA GLN A 353 -7.90 -5.94 -9.99
C GLN A 353 -6.56 -5.94 -9.23
N GLU A 354 -5.58 -5.16 -9.68
CA GLU A 354 -4.22 -5.07 -9.10
C GLU A 354 -4.19 -4.21 -7.82
N SER A 355 -5.13 -3.29 -7.63
CA SER A 355 -5.12 -2.37 -6.47
C SER A 355 -5.92 -2.81 -5.27
N ILE A 356 -6.75 -3.86 -5.39
CA ILE A 356 -7.68 -4.23 -4.30
C ILE A 356 -7.61 -5.70 -3.91
N VAL A 357 -7.81 -5.91 -2.61
CA VAL A 357 -7.78 -7.21 -1.92
C VAL A 357 -9.09 -8.00 -2.12
N VAL A 358 -10.00 -7.54 -2.97
CA VAL A 358 -11.25 -8.26 -3.28
C VAL A 358 -11.40 -8.42 -4.78
N GLN A 359 -12.16 -9.43 -5.21
CA GLN A 359 -12.34 -9.67 -6.64
C GLN A 359 -13.13 -8.50 -7.22
N SER A 360 -12.61 -7.89 -8.28
CA SER A 360 -13.26 -6.79 -8.96
C SER A 360 -12.78 -6.72 -10.39
N ARG A 361 -13.68 -6.35 -11.30
CA ARG A 361 -13.27 -6.10 -12.68
C ARG A 361 -12.49 -4.80 -12.72
N THR A 362 -11.53 -4.72 -13.62
CA THR A 362 -10.88 -3.44 -13.89
C THR A 362 -11.89 -2.45 -14.43
N PHE A 363 -11.98 -1.28 -13.80
CA PHE A 363 -12.78 -0.17 -14.28
C PHE A 363 -12.28 0.31 -15.64
N THR A 364 -13.16 0.31 -16.63
CA THR A 364 -12.84 0.64 -18.03
C THR A 364 -13.25 2.06 -18.45
N GLY A 365 -13.93 2.81 -17.57
CA GLY A 365 -14.29 4.20 -17.83
C GLY A 365 -13.08 5.13 -17.81
N LYS A 366 -13.22 6.31 -18.43
CA LYS A 366 -12.17 7.31 -18.56
C LYS A 366 -12.71 8.71 -18.31
N THR A 367 -11.82 9.63 -17.95
CA THR A 367 -12.12 11.06 -17.92
C THR A 367 -12.31 11.63 -19.32
N ALA A 368 -12.85 12.84 -19.43
CA ALA A 368 -12.92 13.56 -20.71
C ALA A 368 -11.53 13.80 -21.35
N ALA A 369 -10.47 13.88 -20.54
CA ALA A 369 -9.08 13.96 -20.98
C ALA A 369 -8.47 12.60 -21.37
N GLY A 370 -9.24 11.51 -21.30
CA GLY A 370 -8.78 10.16 -21.66
C GLY A 370 -8.01 9.42 -20.55
N ILE A 371 -7.98 9.95 -19.33
CA ILE A 371 -7.31 9.31 -18.19
C ILE A 371 -8.20 8.21 -17.60
N GLY A 372 -7.62 7.03 -17.38
CA GLY A 372 -8.30 5.93 -16.71
C GLY A 372 -7.30 4.95 -16.10
N ILE A 373 -7.79 3.78 -15.70
CA ILE A 373 -6.90 2.70 -15.25
C ILE A 373 -5.92 2.33 -16.38
N GLY A 374 -4.64 2.19 -16.02
CA GLY A 374 -3.52 1.90 -16.91
C GLY A 374 -2.79 3.11 -17.48
N SER A 375 -3.33 4.33 -17.31
CA SER A 375 -2.66 5.59 -17.68
C SER A 375 -1.34 5.77 -16.91
N THR A 376 -0.36 6.41 -17.52
CA THR A 376 0.96 6.65 -16.91
C THR A 376 0.99 7.96 -16.12
N GLN A 377 2.00 8.14 -15.26
CA GLN A 377 2.24 9.43 -14.60
C GLN A 377 2.42 10.59 -15.61
N GLN A 378 3.02 10.32 -16.77
CA GLN A 378 3.17 11.31 -17.84
C GLN A 378 1.81 11.74 -18.40
N ASP A 379 0.89 10.80 -18.61
CA ASP A 379 -0.47 11.10 -19.06
C ASP A 379 -1.19 11.97 -18.03
N LEU A 380 -1.05 11.66 -16.73
CA LEU A 380 -1.63 12.45 -15.65
C LEU A 380 -1.11 13.88 -15.64
N ASN A 381 0.21 14.08 -15.74
CA ASN A 381 0.83 15.40 -15.75
C ASN A 381 0.48 16.21 -17.01
N ALA A 382 0.16 15.55 -18.11
CA ALA A 382 -0.31 16.21 -19.33
C ALA A 382 -1.79 16.62 -19.24
N ALA A 383 -2.62 15.84 -18.52
CA ALA A 383 -4.04 16.09 -18.36
C ALA A 383 -4.40 17.02 -17.20
N PHE A 384 -3.56 17.07 -16.16
CA PHE A 384 -3.83 17.79 -14.92
C PHE A 384 -2.64 18.64 -14.49
N GLU A 385 -2.92 19.89 -14.13
CA GLU A 385 -1.95 20.82 -13.57
C GLU A 385 -1.90 20.72 -12.04
N ASN A 386 -0.82 21.20 -11.43
CA ASN A 386 -0.67 21.37 -9.98
C ASN A 386 -0.80 20.07 -9.16
N ALA A 387 -0.08 19.01 -9.55
CA ALA A 387 0.08 17.82 -8.72
C ALA A 387 0.73 18.19 -7.37
N THR A 388 0.23 17.61 -6.28
CA THR A 388 1.00 17.60 -5.03
C THR A 388 2.19 16.66 -5.17
N ALA A 389 3.24 16.87 -4.37
CA ALA A 389 4.29 15.86 -4.23
C ALA A 389 3.63 14.51 -3.87
N GLY A 390 3.91 13.49 -4.65
CA GLY A 390 3.35 12.16 -4.41
C GLY A 390 3.93 11.56 -3.14
N SER A 391 3.13 10.77 -2.42
CA SER A 391 3.65 9.87 -1.39
C SER A 391 3.82 8.50 -2.02
N THR A 392 5.00 7.90 -1.87
CA THR A 392 5.26 6.53 -2.31
C THR A 392 5.23 5.63 -1.10
N ASP A 393 4.30 4.68 -1.11
CA ASP A 393 4.20 3.60 -0.15
C ASP A 393 4.71 2.31 -0.81
N ALA A 394 5.52 1.53 -0.10
CA ALA A 394 6.12 0.31 -0.64
C ALA A 394 5.08 -0.77 -1.00
N VAL A 395 3.91 -0.74 -0.37
CA VAL A 395 2.82 -1.71 -0.54
C VAL A 395 1.76 -1.16 -1.50
N PHE A 396 1.36 0.11 -1.34
CA PHE A 396 0.25 0.70 -2.09
C PHE A 396 0.68 1.49 -3.33
N GLY A 397 1.99 1.59 -3.60
CA GLY A 397 2.54 2.31 -4.75
C GLY A 397 2.60 3.83 -4.54
N THR A 398 2.71 4.56 -5.65
CA THR A 398 2.81 6.03 -5.62
C THR A 398 1.44 6.66 -5.72
N THR A 399 1.07 7.45 -4.73
CA THR A 399 -0.17 8.22 -4.71
C THR A 399 0.09 9.68 -5.09
N ILE A 400 -0.66 10.21 -6.05
CA ILE A 400 -0.55 11.58 -6.56
C ILE A 400 -1.92 12.25 -6.46
N ALA A 401 -2.02 13.37 -5.75
CA ALA A 401 -3.24 14.13 -5.63
C ALA A 401 -3.24 15.37 -6.54
N TYR A 402 -4.42 15.69 -7.07
CA TYR A 402 -4.69 16.89 -7.87
C TYR A 402 -5.85 17.66 -7.21
N PRO A 403 -5.56 18.46 -6.17
CA PRO A 403 -6.59 19.09 -5.33
C PRO A 403 -7.59 19.95 -6.11
N ALA A 404 -7.11 20.68 -7.12
CA ALA A 404 -7.97 21.52 -7.97
C ALA A 404 -9.05 20.72 -8.71
N SER A 405 -8.80 19.44 -9.00
CA SER A 405 -9.74 18.53 -9.66
C SER A 405 -10.44 17.58 -8.68
N GLY A 406 -10.13 17.66 -7.38
CA GLY A 406 -10.72 16.79 -6.35
C GLY A 406 -10.44 15.30 -6.55
N VAL A 407 -9.30 14.95 -7.16
CA VAL A 407 -8.95 13.56 -7.51
C VAL A 407 -7.58 13.17 -7.01
N THR A 408 -7.46 11.91 -6.58
CA THR A 408 -6.20 11.27 -6.20
C THR A 408 -6.04 9.99 -7.01
N PHE A 409 -4.87 9.81 -7.64
CA PHE A 409 -4.50 8.61 -8.39
C PHE A 409 -3.47 7.80 -7.61
N THR A 410 -3.61 6.48 -7.66
CA THR A 410 -2.64 5.53 -7.12
C THR A 410 -2.02 4.76 -8.28
N LEU A 411 -0.69 4.74 -8.33
CA LEU A 411 0.11 4.15 -9.38
C LEU A 411 0.92 2.96 -8.86
N MET A 412 0.86 1.84 -9.56
CA MET A 412 1.75 0.69 -9.37
C MET A 412 2.49 0.43 -10.68
N GLY A 413 3.79 0.17 -10.62
CA GLY A 413 4.62 0.05 -11.82
C GLY A 413 4.55 1.28 -12.75
N GLY A 414 4.33 2.47 -12.18
CA GLY A 414 4.19 3.73 -12.92
C GLY A 414 2.87 3.88 -13.69
N ARG A 415 1.88 3.02 -13.46
CA ARG A 415 0.56 3.06 -14.09
C ARG A 415 -0.56 3.18 -13.07
N VAL A 416 -1.61 3.93 -13.40
CA VAL A 416 -2.79 4.10 -12.58
C VAL A 416 -3.49 2.76 -12.38
N VAL A 417 -3.56 2.30 -11.14
CA VAL A 417 -4.32 1.10 -10.74
C VAL A 417 -5.59 1.46 -9.97
N GLN A 418 -5.70 2.70 -9.52
CA GLN A 418 -6.84 3.19 -8.76
C GLN A 418 -6.91 4.71 -8.84
N PHE A 419 -8.12 5.26 -8.77
CA PHE A 419 -8.30 6.67 -8.45
C PHE A 419 -9.57 6.92 -7.66
N LEU A 420 -9.48 7.85 -6.72
CA LEU A 420 -10.55 8.33 -5.87
C LEU A 420 -10.87 9.77 -6.31
N ALA A 421 -12.11 10.02 -6.71
CA ALA A 421 -12.58 11.37 -6.98
C ALA A 421 -13.71 11.69 -6.01
N SER A 422 -13.66 12.89 -5.45
CA SER A 422 -14.69 13.40 -4.56
C SER A 422 -15.42 14.55 -5.22
N ALA A 423 -16.63 14.81 -4.73
CA ALA A 423 -17.30 16.08 -4.92
C ALA A 423 -16.27 17.16 -4.66
N PRO A 424 -16.24 18.24 -5.46
CA PRO A 424 -15.52 19.42 -5.06
C PRO A 424 -15.97 19.62 -3.62
N THR A 425 -15.01 19.70 -2.71
CA THR A 425 -15.27 20.44 -1.51
C THR A 425 -15.72 21.76 -2.09
N VAL A 426 -17.05 21.99 -2.16
CA VAL A 426 -17.64 23.27 -2.56
C VAL A 426 -16.73 24.20 -1.84
N ALA A 427 -15.85 24.91 -2.57
CA ALA A 427 -14.79 25.67 -1.95
C ALA A 427 -15.57 26.51 -0.98
N SER A 428 -15.56 26.11 0.28
CA SER A 428 -16.60 26.49 1.22
C SER A 428 -16.34 27.94 1.27
N HIS A 429 -17.20 28.77 0.65
CA HIS A 429 -16.89 30.14 0.26
C HIS A 429 -15.87 30.71 1.23
N ASP A 430 -14.59 30.80 0.87
CA ASP A 430 -13.52 31.09 1.83
C ASP A 430 -13.89 30.69 3.28
N SER A 431 -13.90 29.41 3.66
CA SER A 431 -14.08 29.09 5.08
C SER A 431 -12.76 29.36 5.80
N THR A 432 -12.26 30.59 5.63
CA THR A 432 -11.65 31.41 6.67
C THR A 432 -12.57 31.56 7.87
N ALA A 433 -13.83 31.09 7.79
CA ALA A 433 -14.74 30.93 8.92
C ALA A 433 -13.96 30.43 10.13
N THR A 434 -13.67 31.39 10.98
CA THR A 434 -12.94 31.21 12.21
C THR A 434 -13.88 30.57 13.21
N LEU A 435 -13.34 30.03 14.29
CA LEU A 435 -14.18 29.60 15.40
C LEU A 435 -15.05 30.76 15.93
N GLN A 436 -14.58 32.01 15.86
CA GLN A 436 -15.40 33.17 16.19
C GLN A 436 -16.61 33.30 15.26
N ASP A 437 -16.43 33.18 13.94
CA ASP A 437 -17.55 33.27 12.99
C ASP A 437 -18.62 32.23 13.26
N ILE A 438 -18.21 30.99 13.59
CA ILE A 438 -19.14 29.89 13.95
C ILE A 438 -19.88 30.21 15.25
N VAL A 439 -19.18 30.75 16.25
CA VAL A 439 -19.77 31.11 17.56
C VAL A 439 -20.72 32.31 17.41
N ASP A 440 -20.38 33.29 16.57
CA ASP A 440 -21.21 34.45 16.31
C ASP A 440 -22.45 34.08 15.49
N GLU A 441 -22.32 33.22 14.49
CA GLU A 441 -23.46 32.68 13.75
C GLU A 441 -24.41 31.92 14.70
N TRP A 442 -23.87 31.11 15.61
CA TRP A 442 -24.67 30.44 16.63
C TRP A 442 -25.38 31.45 17.55
N ASN A 443 -24.68 32.48 18.03
CA ASN A 443 -25.27 33.51 18.89
C ASN A 443 -26.38 34.30 18.15
N ALA A 444 -26.24 34.52 16.85
CA ALA A 444 -27.18 35.30 16.04
C ALA A 444 -28.41 34.49 15.59
N LEU A 445 -28.21 33.25 15.13
CA LEU A 445 -29.25 32.43 14.48
C LEU A 445 -29.79 31.31 15.36
N ALA A 446 -29.10 30.98 16.47
CA ALA A 446 -29.38 29.81 17.30
C ALA A 446 -29.43 28.48 16.51
N ASN A 447 -28.80 28.42 15.32
CA ASN A 447 -28.81 27.25 14.45
C ASN A 447 -27.66 26.29 14.78
N LEU A 448 -27.80 25.59 15.91
CA LEU A 448 -26.77 24.70 16.43
C LEU A 448 -26.40 23.56 15.46
N GLU A 449 -27.35 23.06 14.66
CA GLU A 449 -27.10 22.00 13.69
C GLU A 449 -26.20 22.46 12.55
N ALA A 450 -26.43 23.66 11.99
CA ALA A 450 -25.57 24.23 10.96
C ALA A 450 -24.14 24.43 11.48
N CYS A 451 -23.99 25.01 12.68
CA CYS A 451 -22.68 25.23 13.30
C CYS A 451 -21.95 23.91 13.60
N ALA A 452 -22.67 22.87 14.07
CA ALA A 452 -22.08 21.54 14.29
C ALA A 452 -21.57 20.92 12.99
N ASN A 453 -22.37 21.01 11.91
CA ASN A 453 -21.93 20.56 10.59
C ASN A 453 -20.69 21.33 10.12
N GLN A 454 -20.65 22.65 10.32
CA GLN A 454 -19.51 23.47 9.91
C GLN A 454 -18.23 23.09 10.66
N LEU A 455 -18.29 22.91 11.99
CA LEU A 455 -17.15 22.44 12.78
C LEU A 455 -16.59 21.11 12.26
N GLN A 456 -17.47 20.16 11.92
CA GLN A 456 -17.04 18.87 11.39
C GLN A 456 -16.41 18.98 9.99
N ASN A 457 -16.93 19.86 9.14
CA ASN A 457 -16.39 20.03 7.79
C ASN A 457 -15.02 20.74 7.81
N VAL A 458 -14.78 21.66 8.75
CA VAL A 458 -13.49 22.36 8.87
C VAL A 458 -12.43 21.49 9.57
N GLY A 459 -12.83 20.63 10.52
CA GLY A 459 -11.92 19.67 11.14
C GLY A 459 -10.70 20.34 11.81
N SER A 460 -9.49 19.85 11.51
CA SER A 460 -8.24 20.35 12.11
C SER A 460 -7.74 21.68 11.53
N THR A 461 -8.34 22.19 10.45
CA THR A 461 -7.92 23.45 9.79
C THR A 461 -8.65 24.68 10.33
N LEU A 462 -9.43 24.54 11.41
CA LEU A 462 -10.20 25.64 11.99
C LEU A 462 -9.28 26.65 12.67
N GLU A 463 -9.28 27.89 12.19
CA GLU A 463 -8.55 28.99 12.83
C GLU A 463 -9.37 29.62 13.97
N LEU A 464 -8.71 30.05 15.05
CA LEU A 464 -9.35 30.71 16.20
C LEU A 464 -9.71 32.19 15.95
N GLY A 465 -9.55 32.71 14.73
CA GLY A 465 -9.51 34.16 14.45
C GLY A 465 -10.70 34.99 14.98
N GLY A 466 -10.60 36.32 14.85
CA GLY A 466 -11.58 37.27 15.39
C GLY A 466 -11.18 37.92 16.72
N VAL A 467 -10.29 37.30 17.49
CA VAL A 467 -9.65 37.91 18.68
C VAL A 467 -8.13 37.78 18.55
N GLU A 468 -7.42 38.92 18.48
CA GLU A 468 -5.98 38.96 18.25
C GLU A 468 -5.22 38.09 19.28
N GLY A 469 -5.67 38.16 20.54
CA GLY A 469 -5.16 37.39 21.68
C GLY A 469 -5.08 35.88 21.47
N LEU A 470 -5.94 35.29 20.63
CA LEU A 470 -6.03 33.83 20.45
C LEU A 470 -4.95 33.26 19.51
N THR A 471 -4.26 34.13 18.78
CA THR A 471 -3.19 33.74 17.85
C THR A 471 -1.81 33.76 18.51
N PHE A 472 -1.68 34.36 19.70
CA PHE A 472 -0.44 34.41 20.44
C PHE A 472 -0.08 33.06 21.07
N SER A 473 1.19 32.71 20.99
CA SER A 473 1.81 31.77 21.93
C SER A 473 1.98 32.41 23.30
N GLU A 474 2.16 31.58 24.33
CA GLU A 474 2.43 32.05 25.70
C GLU A 474 3.60 33.04 25.75
N ALA A 475 4.68 32.76 25.03
CA ALA A 475 5.86 33.61 24.99
C ALA A 475 5.57 34.95 24.31
N GLN A 476 4.84 34.95 23.19
CA GLN A 476 4.49 36.19 22.50
C GLN A 476 3.52 37.03 23.34
N PHE A 477 2.53 36.40 23.99
CA PHE A 477 1.61 37.09 24.90
C PHE A 477 2.35 37.72 26.08
N MET A 478 3.28 36.99 26.70
CA MET A 478 4.07 37.49 27.83
C MET A 478 5.07 38.59 27.43
N ALA A 479 5.45 38.69 26.15
CA ALA A 479 6.30 39.76 25.64
C ALA A 479 5.57 41.10 25.46
N LEU A 480 4.24 41.11 25.49
CA LEU A 480 3.45 42.34 25.32
C LEU A 480 3.55 43.28 26.55
N PRO A 481 3.41 44.60 26.34
CA PRO A 481 3.25 45.58 27.41
C PRO A 481 2.13 45.20 28.40
N PRO A 482 2.29 45.49 29.72
CA PRO A 482 1.32 45.07 30.74
C PRO A 482 -0.13 45.51 30.49
N ASP A 483 -0.33 46.71 29.96
CA ASP A 483 -1.62 47.28 29.58
C ASP A 483 -2.26 46.52 28.40
N GLN A 484 -1.49 46.19 27.36
CA GLN A 484 -1.96 45.37 26.24
C GLN A 484 -2.31 43.94 26.69
N ARG A 485 -1.50 43.33 27.56
CA ARG A 485 -1.82 42.01 28.13
C ARG A 485 -3.12 42.02 28.93
N ALA A 486 -3.37 43.07 29.71
CA ALA A 486 -4.60 43.19 30.50
C ALA A 486 -5.85 43.30 29.60
N GLN A 487 -5.75 44.08 28.53
CA GLN A 487 -6.83 44.19 27.53
C GLN A 487 -7.10 42.85 26.84
N LEU A 488 -6.06 42.25 26.25
CA LEU A 488 -6.19 40.97 25.54
C LEU A 488 -6.61 39.83 26.46
N SER A 489 -6.20 39.83 27.73
CA SER A 489 -6.69 38.86 28.73
C SER A 489 -8.21 38.94 28.87
N THR A 490 -8.76 40.14 28.90
CA THR A 490 -10.21 40.35 29.04
C THR A 490 -10.94 39.81 27.82
N GLU A 491 -10.48 40.16 26.62
CA GLU A 491 -11.05 39.66 25.36
C GLU A 491 -10.98 38.12 25.25
N VAL A 492 -9.86 37.52 25.63
CA VAL A 492 -9.67 36.06 25.64
C VAL A 492 -10.58 35.38 26.67
N ILE A 493 -10.76 35.97 27.85
CA ILE A 493 -11.67 35.45 28.88
C ILE A 493 -13.13 35.46 28.38
N ASP A 494 -13.56 36.56 27.77
CA ASP A 494 -14.91 36.69 27.22
C ASP A 494 -15.13 35.70 26.07
N TYR A 495 -14.15 35.54 25.19
CA TYR A 495 -14.17 34.53 24.15
C TYR A 495 -14.30 33.10 24.70
N ILE A 496 -13.48 32.75 25.69
CA ILE A 496 -13.53 31.43 26.36
C ILE A 496 -14.92 31.21 26.98
N ALA A 497 -15.55 32.25 27.54
CA ALA A 497 -16.91 32.14 28.07
C ALA A 497 -17.95 31.81 26.98
N SER A 498 -17.86 32.47 25.82
CA SER A 498 -18.71 32.19 24.66
C SER A 498 -18.51 30.76 24.14
N VAL A 499 -17.26 30.34 23.96
CA VAL A 499 -16.92 28.98 23.51
C VAL A 499 -17.42 27.91 24.49
N ARG A 500 -17.31 28.14 25.80
CA ARG A 500 -17.84 27.22 26.81
C ARG A 500 -19.36 27.10 26.76
N THR A 501 -20.05 28.20 26.45
CA THR A 501 -21.52 28.19 26.33
C THR A 501 -21.94 27.43 25.09
N PHE A 502 -21.28 27.68 23.95
CA PHE A 502 -21.49 26.94 22.71
C PHE A 502 -21.20 25.44 22.86
N PHE A 503 -20.09 25.07 23.49
CA PHE A 503 -19.74 23.68 23.78
C PHE A 503 -20.83 22.97 24.60
N ARG A 504 -21.35 23.63 25.65
CA ARG A 504 -22.43 23.06 26.47
C ARG A 504 -23.70 22.83 25.65
N ALA A 505 -24.02 23.73 24.73
CA ALA A 505 -25.15 23.55 23.82
C ALA A 505 -24.95 22.33 22.92
N LEU A 506 -23.75 22.12 22.36
CA LEU A 506 -23.42 20.91 21.59
C LEU A 506 -23.58 19.63 22.42
N ILE A 507 -23.02 19.58 23.64
CA ILE A 507 -23.15 18.41 24.51
C ILE A 507 -24.61 18.13 24.86
N ALA A 508 -25.38 19.17 25.23
CA ALA A 508 -26.79 19.02 25.59
C ALA A 508 -27.63 18.53 24.39
N ALA A 509 -27.41 19.06 23.19
CA ALA A 509 -28.10 18.60 21.98
C ALA A 509 -27.72 17.16 21.60
N GLY A 510 -26.46 16.78 21.81
CA GLY A 510 -26.01 15.41 21.62
C GLY A 510 -26.65 14.44 22.61
N ASP A 511 -26.69 14.81 23.90
CA ASP A 511 -27.36 14.04 24.94
C ASP A 511 -28.87 13.91 24.67
N GLU A 512 -29.56 14.98 24.26
CA GLU A 512 -30.99 14.95 23.90
C GLU A 512 -31.27 14.07 22.67
N ALA A 513 -30.43 14.15 21.64
CA ALA A 513 -30.53 13.28 20.46
C ALA A 513 -30.34 11.80 20.86
N PHE A 514 -29.38 11.51 21.71
CA PHE A 514 -29.11 10.16 22.22
C PHE A 514 -30.30 9.62 23.02
N GLU A 515 -30.89 10.43 23.91
CA GLU A 515 -32.09 10.06 24.67
C GLU A 515 -33.30 9.75 23.77
N ARG A 516 -33.37 10.35 22.58
CA ARG A 516 -34.39 10.06 21.55
C ARG A 516 -34.06 8.85 20.68
N GLY A 517 -32.88 8.23 20.83
CA GLY A 517 -32.39 7.15 19.98
C GLY A 517 -31.93 7.61 18.59
N ASP A 518 -31.61 8.90 18.41
CA ASP A 518 -31.01 9.43 17.19
C ASP A 518 -29.48 9.42 17.30
N ASP A 519 -28.91 8.24 17.10
CA ASP A 519 -27.46 8.00 17.24
C ASP A 519 -26.63 8.85 16.27
N ILE A 520 -27.16 9.13 15.07
CA ILE A 520 -26.47 9.92 14.05
C ILE A 520 -26.40 11.39 14.49
N ALA A 521 -27.51 11.96 14.97
CA ALA A 521 -27.50 13.33 15.47
C ALA A 521 -26.66 13.47 16.74
N SER A 522 -26.72 12.50 17.67
CA SER A 522 -25.94 12.56 18.91
C SER A 522 -24.43 12.53 18.63
N GLU A 523 -23.98 11.58 17.80
CA GLU A 523 -22.58 11.49 17.37
C GLU A 523 -22.14 12.79 16.70
N ARG A 524 -23.00 13.38 15.87
CA ARG A 524 -22.67 14.62 15.17
C ARG A 524 -22.32 15.75 16.13
N TYR A 525 -23.18 15.99 17.13
CA TYR A 525 -22.95 17.05 18.10
C TYR A 525 -21.73 16.78 19.00
N TRP A 526 -21.54 15.54 19.45
CA TRP A 526 -20.38 15.19 20.27
C TRP A 526 -19.05 15.25 19.49
N GLN A 527 -19.03 14.85 18.23
CA GLN A 527 -17.86 15.00 17.35
C GLN A 527 -17.55 16.47 17.08
N ALA A 528 -18.57 17.32 16.86
CA ALA A 528 -18.37 18.77 16.75
C ALA A 528 -17.76 19.36 18.03
N ALA A 529 -18.25 18.92 19.20
CA ALA A 529 -17.71 19.31 20.50
C ALA A 529 -16.25 18.82 20.69
N LEU A 530 -15.91 17.64 20.21
CA LEU A 530 -14.55 17.10 20.22
C LEU A 530 -13.61 17.91 19.31
N THR A 531 -14.06 18.24 18.09
CA THR A 531 -13.29 19.09 17.16
C THR A 531 -13.00 20.45 17.79
N LEU A 532 -13.99 21.08 18.41
CA LEU A 532 -13.82 22.33 19.15
C LEU A 532 -12.75 22.23 20.25
N GLY A 533 -12.77 21.15 21.03
CA GLY A 533 -11.74 20.88 22.04
C GLY A 533 -10.34 20.68 21.45
N LYS A 534 -10.23 19.98 20.32
CA LYS A 534 -8.96 19.76 19.60
C LYS A 534 -8.38 21.05 19.06
N THR A 535 -9.22 21.94 18.51
CA THR A 535 -8.76 23.23 17.97
C THR A 535 -8.14 24.12 19.05
N LEU A 536 -8.70 24.13 20.26
CA LEU A 536 -8.15 24.90 21.38
C LEU A 536 -6.89 24.28 22.01
N ASP A 537 -6.78 22.94 21.98
CA ASP A 537 -5.62 22.21 22.52
C ASP A 537 -4.55 21.91 21.46
N GLN A 538 -4.22 22.92 20.67
CA GLN A 538 -3.07 22.89 19.76
C GLN A 538 -1.81 23.40 20.46
N ASP A 539 -0.67 22.80 20.14
CA ASP A 539 0.63 23.33 20.55
C ASP A 539 0.86 24.72 19.95
N GLY A 540 1.60 25.56 20.68
CA GLY A 540 1.84 26.94 20.29
C GLY A 540 0.73 27.92 20.67
N ARG A 541 -0.40 27.46 21.23
CA ARG A 541 -1.43 28.32 21.84
C ARG A 541 -1.08 28.69 23.28
N MET A 542 -1.68 29.76 23.80
CA MET A 542 -1.60 30.11 25.23
C MET A 542 -2.04 28.95 26.13
N ALA A 543 -1.41 28.82 27.29
CA ALA A 543 -1.65 27.72 28.23
C ALA A 543 -3.12 27.62 28.67
N ILE A 544 -3.79 28.76 28.85
CA ILE A 544 -5.20 28.80 29.25
C ILE A 544 -6.13 28.18 28.19
N LEU A 545 -5.88 28.44 26.90
CA LEU A 545 -6.68 27.87 25.80
C LEU A 545 -6.49 26.36 25.73
N ARG A 546 -5.24 25.89 25.88
CA ARG A 546 -4.92 24.46 25.89
C ARG A 546 -5.58 23.71 27.03
N GLN A 547 -5.57 24.30 28.24
CA GLN A 547 -6.25 23.73 29.40
C GLN A 547 -7.77 23.61 29.18
N VAL A 548 -8.39 24.65 28.61
CA VAL A 548 -9.81 24.61 28.22
C VAL A 548 -10.03 23.52 27.17
N GLY A 549 -9.25 23.51 26.07
CA GLY A 549 -9.36 22.51 25.01
C GLY A 549 -9.22 21.08 25.52
N THR A 550 -8.25 20.82 26.41
CA THR A 550 -8.07 19.53 27.08
C THR A 550 -9.33 19.11 27.85
N ALA A 551 -9.92 20.03 28.62
CA ALA A 551 -11.14 19.77 29.37
C ALA A 551 -12.33 19.47 28.45
N LEU A 552 -12.52 20.25 27.38
CA LEU A 552 -13.58 20.06 26.39
C LEU A 552 -13.45 18.70 25.67
N LYS A 553 -12.25 18.36 25.21
CA LYS A 553 -11.97 17.04 24.58
C LYS A 553 -12.35 15.89 25.49
N ARG A 554 -11.96 15.96 26.77
CA ARG A 554 -12.28 14.92 27.76
C ARG A 554 -13.78 14.74 27.90
N MET A 555 -14.54 15.82 28.07
CA MET A 555 -16.00 15.77 28.20
C MET A 555 -16.70 15.25 26.93
N ALA A 556 -16.22 15.62 25.74
CA ALA A 556 -16.74 15.10 24.48
C ALA A 556 -16.48 13.59 24.33
N ASN A 557 -15.27 13.13 24.68
CA ASN A 557 -14.93 11.71 24.68
C ASN A 557 -15.76 10.90 25.70
N GLU A 558 -16.00 11.45 26.89
CA GLU A 558 -16.89 10.84 27.88
C GLU A 558 -18.31 10.67 27.32
N SER A 559 -18.79 11.63 26.51
CA SER A 559 -20.11 11.56 25.88
C SER A 559 -20.14 10.55 24.73
N LEU A 560 -19.12 10.53 23.86
CA LEU A 560 -18.96 9.53 22.81
C LEU A 560 -18.89 8.10 23.37
N ALA A 561 -18.27 7.93 24.54
CA ALA A 561 -18.19 6.64 25.23
C ALA A 561 -19.54 6.14 25.80
N LYS A 562 -20.57 7.01 25.90
CA LYS A 562 -21.93 6.58 26.27
C LYS A 562 -22.61 5.78 25.16
N ARG A 563 -22.14 5.91 23.91
CA ARG A 563 -22.71 5.21 22.77
C ARG A 563 -22.65 3.71 23.06
N PRO A 564 -23.77 2.98 23.01
CA PRO A 564 -23.70 1.54 23.03
C PRO A 564 -22.82 1.16 21.85
N VAL A 565 -21.78 0.36 22.09
CA VAL A 565 -21.14 -0.36 21.00
C VAL A 565 -22.24 -1.23 20.44
N LEU A 566 -22.94 -0.74 19.41
CA LEU A 566 -23.94 -1.52 18.73
C LEU A 566 -23.19 -2.79 18.34
N PRO A 567 -23.58 -3.97 18.86
CA PRO A 567 -23.04 -5.20 18.33
C PRO A 567 -23.28 -5.09 16.84
N ALA A 568 -22.22 -5.17 16.02
CA ALA A 568 -22.35 -5.11 14.57
C ALA A 568 -23.53 -6.00 14.23
N GLU A 569 -24.63 -5.42 13.71
CA GLU A 569 -25.82 -6.20 13.46
C GLU A 569 -25.36 -7.39 12.63
N PRO A 570 -25.60 -8.63 13.09
CA PRO A 570 -25.23 -9.79 12.29
C PRO A 570 -25.89 -9.57 10.95
N TRP A 571 -25.07 -9.40 9.91
CA TRP A 571 -25.54 -9.20 8.56
C TRP A 571 -26.43 -10.39 8.24
N ALA A 572 -27.74 -10.19 8.33
CA ALA A 572 -28.70 -11.17 7.90
C ALA A 572 -28.63 -11.12 6.37
N PRO A 573 -28.09 -12.14 5.68
CA PRO A 573 -28.16 -12.17 4.24
C PRO A 573 -29.64 -12.01 3.89
N ALA A 574 -29.97 -11.03 3.05
CA ALA A 574 -31.34 -10.81 2.59
C ALA A 574 -31.92 -12.17 2.21
N GLU A 575 -32.93 -12.64 2.96
CA GLU A 575 -33.61 -13.90 2.64
C GLU A 575 -33.97 -13.82 1.17
N ALA A 576 -33.35 -14.70 0.38
CA ALA A 576 -33.64 -14.79 -1.04
C ALA A 576 -35.15 -15.00 -1.15
N GLN A 577 -35.88 -13.96 -1.56
CA GLN A 577 -37.31 -14.08 -1.81
C GLN A 577 -37.47 -15.29 -2.73
N PRO A 578 -38.24 -16.32 -2.33
CA PRO A 578 -38.43 -17.49 -3.17
C PRO A 578 -39.04 -17.00 -4.47
N SER A 579 -38.25 -17.06 -5.54
CA SER A 579 -38.69 -16.77 -6.90
C SER A 579 -39.91 -17.63 -7.17
N SER A 580 -41.09 -17.03 -7.12
CA SER A 580 -42.37 -17.65 -7.47
C SER A 580 -42.50 -17.77 -8.99
N ALA A 581 -41.43 -18.18 -9.67
CA ALA A 581 -41.50 -18.58 -11.06
C ALA A 581 -42.19 -19.94 -11.11
N GLN A 582 -43.50 -19.91 -11.35
CA GLN A 582 -44.26 -21.11 -11.68
C GLN A 582 -43.59 -21.84 -12.84
N PRO A 583 -43.45 -23.18 -12.78
CA PRO A 583 -42.90 -23.95 -13.88
C PRO A 583 -43.77 -23.75 -15.12
N VAL A 584 -43.20 -23.15 -16.16
CA VAL A 584 -43.80 -23.11 -17.49
C VAL A 584 -44.00 -24.56 -17.94
N PRO A 585 -45.24 -25.00 -18.25
CA PRO A 585 -45.48 -26.36 -18.69
C PRO A 585 -44.74 -26.61 -20.00
N ARG A 586 -43.88 -27.64 -20.01
CA ARG A 586 -43.23 -28.11 -21.23
C ARG A 586 -44.30 -28.49 -22.25
N PRO A 587 -44.21 -28.04 -23.51
CA PRO A 587 -45.11 -28.53 -24.55
C PRO A 587 -44.87 -30.03 -24.74
N SER A 588 -45.92 -30.81 -24.55
CA SER A 588 -45.94 -32.25 -24.81
C SER A 588 -45.53 -32.50 -26.26
N ALA A 589 -44.51 -33.34 -26.45
CA ALA A 589 -44.14 -33.87 -27.75
C ALA A 589 -45.39 -34.49 -28.40
N ARG A 590 -45.81 -33.92 -29.53
CA ARG A 590 -46.73 -34.59 -30.45
C ARG A 590 -46.00 -35.78 -31.02
N GLU A 591 -46.45 -36.97 -30.67
CA GLU A 591 -46.26 -38.16 -31.49
C GLU A 591 -46.94 -37.92 -32.84
N SER A 592 -46.15 -37.93 -33.91
CA SER A 592 -46.64 -38.03 -35.28
C SER A 592 -46.23 -39.39 -35.84
N ASN A 593 -47.24 -40.20 -36.15
CA ASN A 593 -47.23 -41.11 -37.30
C ASN A 593 -47.03 -40.34 -38.60
#